data_AF-A0A3C0JKB2-F1
#
_entry.id   AF-A0A3C0JKB2-F1
#
_cell.length_a   1.000
_cell.length_b   1.000
_cell.length_c   1.000
_cell.angle_alpha   90.00
_cell.angle_beta   90.00
_cell.angle_gamma   90.00
#
_symmetry.space_group_name_H-M   'P 1'
#
loop_
_entity.id
_entity.type
_entity.pdbx_description
1 polymer ?
#
loop_
_entity_poly.entity_id
_entity_poly.type
_entity_poly.pdbx_seq_one_letter_code
_entity_poly.pdbx_strand_id
1 'polypeptide(L)'
;MSRSQHIFQPGQRWVSYSETDLGLGTVEVIEGRHVTLFFPAVEETRVYAVDNAPLSRVLYSIGDKVSHNKGVMLTVEQMQEHNNCMIYLCLDEQGEQVVLHEVDLDSIGAFNKPQSRLFTGQIDKNKLFDLRLKTLDFQRKLDQFNGFGLSGPRVQLLPHQFYIAKKVTERHAARVLLADEVGLGKTIEAGLILHQQLLTGAIDRVLIVVPDALIHQ
;
A
#
# COMPACT_ATOMS: atom_id res chain seq x y z
N MET A 1 -13.60 -32.14 -16.70
CA MET A 1 -13.27 -30.75 -16.31
C MET A 1 -14.41 -29.87 -16.80
N SER A 2 -15.31 -29.48 -15.90
CA SER A 2 -16.49 -28.68 -16.24
C SER A 2 -16.04 -27.27 -16.61
N ARG A 3 -16.18 -26.89 -17.88
CA ARG A 3 -16.01 -25.49 -18.31
C ARG A 3 -17.16 -24.71 -17.67
N SER A 4 -16.86 -23.92 -16.65
CA SER A 4 -17.80 -22.98 -16.06
C SER A 4 -18.31 -22.06 -17.17
N GLN A 5 -19.55 -22.26 -17.64
CA GLN A 5 -20.21 -21.27 -18.48
C GLN A 5 -20.37 -20.01 -17.62
N HIS A 6 -19.53 -19.01 -17.89
CA HIS A 6 -19.66 -17.73 -17.22
C HIS A 6 -20.95 -17.06 -17.70
N ILE A 7 -21.93 -16.96 -16.81
CA ILE A 7 -23.17 -16.24 -17.06
C ILE A 7 -22.83 -14.75 -16.91
N PHE A 8 -22.59 -14.09 -18.03
CA PHE A 8 -22.48 -12.64 -18.09
C PHE A 8 -23.84 -12.04 -17.71
N GLN A 9 -23.83 -10.95 -16.94
CA GLN A 9 -25.00 -10.10 -16.73
C GLN A 9 -24.63 -8.63 -16.85
N PRO A 10 -25.55 -7.78 -17.34
CA PRO A 10 -25.33 -6.33 -17.37
C PRO A 10 -24.96 -5.78 -16.00
N GLY A 11 -23.93 -4.93 -15.96
CA GLY A 11 -23.41 -4.32 -14.74
C GLY A 11 -22.27 -5.07 -14.04
N GLN A 12 -21.94 -6.30 -14.46
CA GLN A 12 -20.78 -7.01 -13.93
C GLN A 12 -19.46 -6.37 -14.38
N ARG A 13 -18.43 -6.46 -13.54
CA ARG A 13 -17.08 -5.94 -13.79
C ARG A 13 -16.12 -7.04 -14.21
N TRP A 14 -15.45 -6.83 -15.34
CA TRP A 14 -14.59 -7.80 -16.01
C TRP A 14 -13.34 -7.13 -16.54
N VAL A 15 -12.24 -7.87 -16.58
CA VAL A 15 -10.97 -7.43 -17.18
C VAL A 15 -10.63 -8.31 -18.37
N SER A 16 -10.12 -7.70 -19.44
CA SER A 16 -9.55 -8.42 -20.57
C SER A 16 -8.11 -8.80 -20.26
N TYR A 17 -7.78 -10.10 -20.32
CA TYR A 17 -6.41 -10.57 -20.14
C TYR A 17 -5.59 -10.54 -21.45
N SER A 18 -6.25 -10.36 -22.61
CA SER A 18 -5.54 -10.12 -23.87
C SER A 18 -5.18 -8.65 -24.08
N GLU A 19 -5.96 -7.74 -23.49
CA GLU A 19 -5.83 -6.28 -23.65
C GLU A 19 -5.82 -5.62 -22.27
N THR A 20 -4.71 -5.76 -21.54
CA THR A 20 -4.58 -5.27 -20.16
C THR A 20 -4.65 -3.76 -20.03
N ASP A 21 -4.37 -3.03 -21.12
CA ASP A 21 -4.35 -1.56 -21.15
C ASP A 21 -5.76 -0.95 -21.05
N LEU A 22 -6.81 -1.74 -21.33
CA LEU A 22 -8.20 -1.29 -21.24
C LEU A 22 -8.70 -1.12 -19.80
N GLY A 23 -8.04 -1.79 -18.83
CA GLY A 23 -8.43 -1.75 -17.42
C GLY A 23 -9.73 -2.52 -17.12
N LEU A 24 -10.52 -1.98 -16.18
CA LEU A 24 -11.76 -2.62 -15.70
C LEU A 24 -12.96 -2.22 -16.57
N GLY A 25 -13.55 -3.20 -17.26
CA GLY A 25 -14.74 -3.01 -18.08
C GLY A 25 -16.02 -3.38 -17.34
N THR A 26 -17.14 -2.82 -17.78
CA THR A 26 -18.50 -3.14 -17.31
C THR A 26 -19.29 -3.77 -18.44
N VAL A 27 -19.99 -4.87 -18.17
CA VAL A 27 -20.89 -5.49 -19.17
C VAL A 27 -22.07 -4.57 -19.40
N GLU A 28 -22.27 -4.11 -20.63
CA GLU A 28 -23.44 -3.31 -21.00
C GLU A 28 -24.58 -4.20 -21.48
N VAL A 29 -24.29 -5.01 -22.49
CA VAL A 29 -25.30 -5.79 -23.23
C VAL A 29 -24.74 -7.16 -23.61
N ILE A 30 -25.64 -8.16 -23.63
CA ILE A 30 -25.35 -9.51 -24.10
C ILE A 30 -26.34 -9.81 -25.22
N GLU A 31 -25.82 -10.04 -26.44
CA GLU A 31 -26.61 -10.32 -27.64
C GLU A 31 -26.22 -11.68 -28.22
N GLY A 32 -27.08 -12.68 -28.01
CA GLY A 32 -26.89 -14.03 -28.54
C GLY A 32 -25.61 -14.69 -28.01
N ARG A 33 -24.55 -14.69 -28.82
CA ARG A 33 -23.22 -15.26 -28.50
C ARG A 33 -22.14 -14.22 -28.23
N HIS A 34 -22.50 -12.94 -28.19
CA HIS A 34 -21.57 -11.85 -27.98
C HIS A 34 -21.89 -11.11 -26.69
N VAL A 35 -20.84 -10.66 -26.00
CA VAL A 35 -20.92 -9.79 -24.82
C VAL A 35 -20.19 -8.49 -25.13
N THR A 36 -20.85 -7.37 -24.88
CA THR A 36 -20.34 -6.02 -25.09
C THR A 36 -19.93 -5.44 -23.73
N LEU A 37 -18.66 -5.03 -23.63
CA LEU A 37 -18.10 -4.39 -22.44
C LEU A 37 -17.68 -2.96 -22.77
N PHE A 38 -18.05 -2.03 -21.90
CA PHE A 38 -17.56 -0.66 -21.92
C PHE A 38 -16.41 -0.51 -20.92
N PHE A 39 -15.30 0.11 -21.35
CA PHE A 39 -14.09 0.34 -20.55
C PHE A 39 -13.97 1.84 -20.21
N PRO A 40 -14.40 2.28 -19.02
CA PRO A 40 -14.42 3.70 -18.65
C PRO A 40 -13.03 4.36 -18.65
N ALA A 41 -11.96 3.59 -18.43
CA ALA A 41 -10.60 4.13 -18.36
C ALA A 41 -10.09 4.67 -19.71
N VAL A 42 -10.57 4.10 -20.82
CA VAL A 42 -10.18 4.48 -22.19
C VAL A 42 -11.37 4.98 -23.01
N GLU A 43 -12.57 5.03 -22.42
CA GLU A 43 -13.85 5.37 -23.07
C GLU A 43 -14.15 4.55 -24.34
N GLU A 44 -13.69 3.29 -24.38
CA GLU A 44 -13.89 2.39 -25.51
C GLU A 44 -14.83 1.23 -25.18
N THR A 45 -15.52 0.73 -26.21
CA THR A 45 -16.33 -0.49 -26.15
C THR A 45 -15.65 -1.63 -26.89
N ARG A 46 -15.72 -2.84 -26.35
CA ARG A 46 -15.25 -4.07 -27.01
C ARG A 46 -16.35 -5.14 -26.98
N VAL A 47 -16.36 -5.94 -28.04
CA VAL A 47 -17.29 -7.06 -28.19
C VAL A 47 -16.49 -8.35 -28.19
N TYR A 48 -16.85 -9.29 -27.31
CA TYR A 48 -16.20 -10.59 -27.19
C TYR A 48 -17.21 -11.72 -27.41
N ALA A 49 -16.76 -12.86 -27.93
CA ALA A 49 -17.60 -14.05 -28.05
C ALA A 49 -17.67 -14.78 -26.70
N VAL A 50 -18.88 -15.02 -26.18
CA VAL A 50 -19.13 -15.60 -24.83
C VAL A 50 -18.38 -16.92 -24.59
N ASP A 51 -18.25 -17.77 -25.62
CA ASP A 51 -17.65 -19.11 -25.48
C ASP A 51 -16.13 -19.11 -25.28
N ASN A 52 -15.43 -18.05 -25.73
CA ASN A 52 -13.97 -17.95 -25.67
C ASN A 52 -13.51 -16.53 -25.36
N ALA A 53 -14.33 -15.78 -24.61
CA ALA A 53 -14.02 -14.40 -24.25
C ALA A 53 -12.76 -14.39 -23.38
N PRO A 54 -11.73 -13.59 -23.71
CA PRO A 54 -10.54 -13.46 -22.90
C PRO A 54 -10.77 -12.58 -21.66
N LEU A 55 -11.85 -12.85 -20.95
CA LEU A 55 -12.37 -12.05 -19.85
C LEU A 55 -12.24 -12.81 -18.54
N SER A 56 -11.82 -12.10 -17.49
CA SER A 56 -11.82 -12.60 -16.12
C SER A 56 -12.69 -11.70 -15.24
N ARG A 57 -13.58 -12.31 -14.44
CA ARG A 57 -14.46 -11.56 -13.55
C ARG A 57 -13.66 -11.01 -12.38
N VAL A 58 -13.86 -9.75 -12.05
CA VAL A 58 -13.20 -9.12 -10.90
C VAL A 58 -14.11 -9.20 -9.69
N LEU A 59 -13.62 -9.82 -8.62
CA LEU A 59 -14.32 -9.95 -7.36
C LEU A 59 -13.42 -9.47 -6.23
N TYR A 60 -13.95 -8.59 -5.38
CA TYR A 60 -13.29 -8.15 -4.16
C TYR A 60 -13.65 -9.06 -2.98
N SER A 61 -12.68 -9.30 -2.11
CA SER A 61 -12.84 -10.08 -0.89
C SER A 61 -12.98 -9.17 0.33
N ILE A 62 -13.50 -9.72 1.43
CA ILE A 62 -13.55 -9.03 2.73
C ILE A 62 -12.13 -8.56 3.11
N GLY A 63 -12.01 -7.29 3.48
CA GLY A 63 -10.76 -6.61 3.81
C GLY A 63 -10.08 -5.90 2.62
N ASP A 64 -10.58 -6.06 1.40
CA ASP A 64 -10.03 -5.34 0.25
C ASP A 64 -10.39 -3.85 0.31
N LYS A 65 -9.45 -3.00 -0.11
CA LYS A 65 -9.69 -1.58 -0.32
C LYS A 65 -10.17 -1.34 -1.75
N VAL A 66 -11.35 -0.75 -1.89
CA VAL A 66 -11.99 -0.41 -3.16
C VAL A 66 -12.26 1.08 -3.22
N SER A 67 -12.19 1.68 -4.41
CA SER A 67 -12.60 3.06 -4.63
C SER A 67 -13.98 3.13 -5.26
N HIS A 68 -14.81 4.04 -4.76
CA HIS A 68 -16.06 4.43 -5.41
C HIS A 68 -15.77 5.45 -6.53
N ASN A 69 -16.63 5.55 -7.55
CA ASN A 69 -16.51 6.52 -8.66
C ASN A 69 -16.30 7.99 -8.25
N LYS A 70 -16.47 8.35 -6.96
CA LYS A 70 -16.19 9.68 -6.39
C LYS A 70 -14.78 9.81 -5.76
N GLY A 71 -13.91 8.81 -5.90
CA GLY A 71 -12.54 8.83 -5.36
C GLY A 71 -12.42 8.52 -3.86
N VAL A 72 -13.50 8.08 -3.21
CA VAL A 72 -13.49 7.70 -1.78
C VAL A 72 -12.99 6.25 -1.64
N MET A 73 -12.03 6.04 -0.75
CA MET A 73 -11.45 4.74 -0.45
C MET A 73 -12.27 4.04 0.64
N LEU A 74 -12.81 2.87 0.31
CA LEU A 74 -13.69 2.10 1.18
C LEU A 74 -13.06 0.72 1.45
N THR A 75 -13.31 0.15 2.62
CA THR A 75 -12.85 -1.21 2.97
C THR A 75 -14.02 -2.18 2.97
N VAL A 76 -13.96 -3.27 2.21
CA VAL A 76 -15.03 -4.26 2.12
C VAL A 76 -15.16 -5.01 3.45
N GLU A 77 -16.33 -4.92 4.10
CA GLU A 77 -16.65 -5.68 5.33
C GLU A 77 -17.44 -6.95 4.99
N GLN A 78 -18.38 -6.85 4.05
CA GLN A 78 -19.23 -7.96 3.65
C GLN A 78 -19.51 -7.91 2.14
N MET A 79 -19.73 -9.08 1.54
CA MET A 79 -20.19 -9.22 0.16
C MET A 79 -21.48 -10.03 0.12
N GLN A 80 -22.42 -9.62 -0.72
CA GLN A 80 -23.66 -10.33 -0.99
C GLN A 80 -23.86 -10.40 -2.51
N GLU A 81 -24.32 -11.54 -3.00
CA GLU A 81 -24.68 -11.70 -4.41
C GLU A 81 -26.20 -11.50 -4.56
N HIS A 82 -26.59 -10.59 -5.45
CA HIS A 82 -27.98 -10.35 -5.80
C HIS A 82 -28.11 -10.25 -7.31
N ASN A 83 -28.95 -11.10 -7.93
CA ASN A 83 -29.12 -11.17 -9.39
C ASN A 83 -27.77 -11.27 -10.13
N ASN A 84 -26.90 -12.20 -9.72
CA ASN A 84 -25.54 -12.40 -10.24
C ASN A 84 -24.62 -11.17 -10.23
N CYS A 85 -25.00 -10.08 -9.56
CA CYS A 85 -24.18 -8.90 -9.32
C CYS A 85 -23.74 -8.86 -7.85
N MET A 86 -22.52 -8.43 -7.60
CA MET A 86 -22.02 -8.32 -6.23
C MET A 86 -22.40 -6.97 -5.62
N ILE A 87 -22.87 -7.02 -4.38
CA ILE A 87 -23.11 -5.87 -3.53
C ILE A 87 -22.10 -5.96 -2.38
N TYR A 88 -21.30 -4.92 -2.22
CA TYR A 88 -20.29 -4.80 -1.18
C TYR A 88 -20.82 -3.87 -0.09
N LEU A 89 -20.85 -4.32 1.16
CA LEU A 89 -20.93 -3.41 2.30
C LEU A 89 -19.51 -3.03 2.67
N CYS A 90 -19.21 -1.75 2.56
CA CYS A 90 -17.89 -1.22 2.83
C CYS A 90 -17.94 -0.21 3.99
N LEU A 91 -16.81 -0.03 4.67
CA LEU A 91 -16.61 1.02 5.68
C LEU A 91 -15.74 2.13 5.08
N ASP A 92 -16.17 3.38 5.26
CA ASP A 92 -15.35 4.55 4.95
C ASP A 92 -14.30 4.82 6.04
N GLU A 93 -13.37 5.75 5.83
CA GLU A 93 -12.36 6.15 6.82
C GLU A 93 -12.96 6.65 8.14
N GLN A 94 -14.22 7.12 8.10
CA GLN A 94 -14.98 7.56 9.27
C GLN A 94 -15.74 6.43 9.98
N GLY A 95 -15.68 5.20 9.46
CA GLY A 95 -16.37 4.03 10.00
C GLY A 95 -17.86 3.97 9.67
N GLU A 96 -18.35 4.79 8.74
CA GLU A 96 -19.72 4.69 8.23
C GLU A 96 -19.84 3.54 7.22
N GLN A 97 -20.95 2.80 7.31
CA GLN A 97 -21.26 1.74 6.36
C GLN A 97 -21.85 2.33 5.07
N VAL A 98 -21.17 2.06 3.96
CA VAL A 98 -21.56 2.45 2.62
C VAL A 98 -21.83 1.19 1.80
N VAL A 99 -23.03 1.10 1.23
CA VAL A 99 -23.37 0.03 0.28
C VAL A 99 -22.86 0.43 -1.10
N LEU A 100 -22.04 -0.44 -1.70
CA LEU A 100 -21.42 -0.23 -3.00
C LEU A 100 -21.87 -1.34 -3.95
N HIS A 101 -22.52 -0.96 -5.05
CA HIS A 101 -22.87 -1.88 -6.12
C HIS A 101 -21.66 -2.12 -7.02
N GLU A 102 -21.55 -3.32 -7.62
CA GLU A 102 -20.44 -3.68 -8.52
C GLU A 102 -20.27 -2.70 -9.71
N VAL A 103 -21.35 -2.03 -10.13
CA VAL A 103 -21.36 -1.02 -11.21
C VAL A 103 -20.67 0.29 -10.80
N ASP A 104 -20.71 0.64 -9.51
CA ASP A 104 -20.19 1.90 -8.97
C ASP A 104 -18.72 1.79 -8.51
N LEU A 105 -18.12 0.61 -8.68
CA LEU A 105 -16.70 0.37 -8.46
C LEU A 105 -15.88 1.11 -9.49
N ASP A 106 -14.95 1.94 -9.00
CA ASP A 106 -14.04 2.69 -9.85
C ASP A 106 -12.98 1.77 -10.48
N SER A 107 -12.54 2.15 -11.67
CA SER A 107 -11.70 1.34 -12.57
C SER A 107 -10.23 1.25 -12.12
N ILE A 108 -9.82 2.04 -11.13
CA ILE A 108 -8.41 2.27 -10.79
C ILE A 108 -7.83 1.18 -9.87
N GLY A 109 -8.66 0.43 -9.15
CA GLY A 109 -8.20 -0.41 -8.03
C GLY A 109 -8.05 -1.92 -8.26
N ALA A 110 -8.42 -2.46 -9.43
CA ALA A 110 -8.55 -3.91 -9.62
C ALA A 110 -7.23 -4.71 -9.65
N PHE A 111 -6.07 -4.04 -9.76
CA PHE A 111 -4.78 -4.70 -10.05
C PHE A 111 -3.83 -4.84 -8.87
N ASN A 112 -4.26 -4.59 -7.63
CA ASN A 112 -3.34 -4.58 -6.49
C ASN A 112 -2.91 -5.96 -5.99
N LYS A 113 -3.63 -7.03 -6.38
CA LYS A 113 -3.29 -8.40 -5.96
C LYS A 113 -2.37 -9.09 -6.97
N PRO A 114 -1.23 -9.66 -6.54
CA PRO A 114 -0.30 -10.34 -7.44
C PRO A 114 -0.95 -11.53 -8.16
N GLN A 115 -1.94 -12.19 -7.54
CA GLN A 115 -2.73 -13.25 -8.16
C GLN A 115 -3.56 -12.74 -9.34
N SER A 116 -4.26 -11.61 -9.18
CA SER A 116 -5.06 -10.98 -10.24
C SER A 116 -4.17 -10.54 -11.42
N ARG A 117 -2.98 -10.01 -11.12
CA ARG A 117 -1.98 -9.67 -12.15
C ARG A 117 -1.46 -10.90 -12.89
N LEU A 118 -1.21 -12.01 -12.18
CA LEU A 118 -0.81 -13.27 -12.80
C LEU A 118 -1.90 -13.86 -13.71
N PHE A 119 -3.15 -13.89 -13.25
CA PHE A 119 -4.29 -14.42 -14.02
C PHE A 119 -4.64 -13.56 -15.24
N THR A 120 -4.30 -12.27 -15.22
CA THR A 120 -4.47 -11.35 -16.35
C THR A 120 -3.27 -11.31 -17.28
N GLY A 121 -2.26 -12.15 -17.07
CA GLY A 121 -1.04 -12.19 -17.90
C GLY A 121 -0.09 -11.00 -17.67
N GLN A 122 -0.36 -10.13 -16.68
CA GLN A 122 0.50 -9.03 -16.27
C GLN A 122 1.70 -9.57 -15.46
N ILE A 123 2.68 -10.13 -16.16
CA ILE A 123 3.90 -10.69 -15.56
C ILE A 123 5.00 -9.62 -15.55
N ASP A 124 5.42 -9.20 -14.36
CA ASP A 124 6.57 -8.31 -14.19
C ASP A 124 7.88 -9.01 -14.59
N LYS A 125 8.89 -8.22 -14.96
CA LYS A 125 10.24 -8.74 -15.21
C LYS A 125 10.79 -9.39 -13.94
N ASN A 126 11.33 -10.61 -14.05
CA ASN A 126 11.89 -11.35 -12.91
C ASN A 126 12.93 -10.53 -12.10
N LYS A 127 13.75 -9.71 -12.78
CA LYS A 127 14.72 -8.81 -12.12
C LYS A 127 14.08 -7.85 -11.10
N LEU A 128 12.89 -7.34 -11.37
CA LEU A 128 12.17 -6.43 -10.45
C LEU A 128 11.62 -7.18 -9.25
N PHE A 129 11.12 -8.40 -9.46
CA PHE A 129 10.70 -9.28 -8.39
C PHE A 129 11.88 -9.64 -7.46
N ASP A 130 13.01 -10.04 -8.03
CA ASP A 130 14.25 -10.33 -7.29
C ASP A 130 14.73 -9.11 -6.50
N LEU A 131 14.70 -7.92 -7.12
CA LEU A 131 15.07 -6.68 -6.45
C LEU A 131 14.14 -6.39 -5.28
N ARG A 132 12.82 -6.50 -5.46
CA ARG A 132 11.83 -6.29 -4.40
C ARG A 132 12.06 -7.25 -3.24
N LEU A 133 12.30 -8.53 -3.51
CA LEU A 133 12.59 -9.52 -2.48
C LEU A 133 13.86 -9.16 -1.69
N LYS A 134 14.94 -8.79 -2.40
CA LYS A 134 16.19 -8.36 -1.78
C LYS A 134 16.00 -7.11 -0.92
N THR A 135 15.27 -6.11 -1.42
CA THR A 135 14.96 -4.89 -0.68
C THR A 135 14.20 -5.18 0.61
N LEU A 136 13.18 -6.04 0.56
CA LEU A 136 12.42 -6.45 1.75
C LEU A 136 13.30 -7.22 2.76
N ASP A 137 14.20 -8.09 2.28
CA ASP A 137 15.13 -8.79 3.17
C ASP A 137 16.14 -7.82 3.82
N PHE A 138 16.64 -6.83 3.08
CA PHE A 138 17.50 -5.78 3.63
C PHE A 138 16.76 -4.89 4.64
N GLN A 139 15.53 -4.48 4.35
CA GLN A 139 14.70 -3.70 5.28
C GLN A 139 14.50 -4.48 6.58
N ARG A 140 14.09 -5.76 6.49
CA ARG A 140 13.94 -6.62 7.67
C ARG A 140 15.22 -6.74 8.49
N LYS A 141 16.38 -6.88 7.84
CA LYS A 141 17.68 -6.93 8.54
C LYS A 141 18.02 -5.62 9.24
N LEU A 142 17.68 -4.48 8.63
CA LEU A 142 17.87 -3.16 9.23
C LEU A 142 16.95 -2.94 10.43
N ASP A 143 15.68 -3.35 10.33
CA ASP A 143 14.71 -3.21 11.43
C ASP A 143 15.11 -4.04 12.67
N GLN A 144 15.74 -5.20 12.45
CA GLN A 144 16.26 -6.06 13.52
C GLN A 144 17.63 -5.62 14.04
N PHE A 145 18.27 -4.63 13.43
CA PHE A 145 19.59 -4.19 13.82
C PHE A 145 19.51 -3.35 15.10
N ASN A 146 20.14 -3.84 16.18
CA ASN A 146 20.14 -3.18 17.49
C ASN A 146 20.73 -1.76 17.51
N GLY A 147 21.45 -1.34 16.46
CA GLY A 147 22.00 0.01 16.29
C GLY A 147 21.26 0.83 15.24
N PHE A 148 20.05 0.42 14.83
CA PHE A 148 19.28 1.14 13.82
C PHE A 148 19.10 2.59 14.24
N GLY A 149 19.33 3.51 13.30
CA GLY A 149 19.30 4.95 13.54
C GLY A 149 20.51 5.54 14.28
N LEU A 150 21.50 4.74 14.70
CA LEU A 150 22.73 5.24 15.34
C LEU A 150 23.95 5.24 14.41
N SER A 151 23.88 4.60 13.25
CA SER A 151 25.01 4.48 12.31
C SER A 151 25.00 5.47 11.13
N GLY A 152 23.91 6.23 10.96
CA GLY A 152 23.74 7.19 9.85
C GLY A 152 24.46 8.54 10.01
N PRO A 153 24.61 9.10 11.22
CA PRO A 153 25.25 10.41 11.39
C PRO A 153 26.71 10.45 10.93
N ARG A 154 27.11 11.54 10.28
CA ARG A 154 28.48 11.76 9.77
C ARG A 154 29.44 12.21 10.89
N VAL A 155 29.60 11.38 11.90
CA VAL A 155 30.46 11.64 13.06
C VAL A 155 31.32 10.42 13.36
N GLN A 156 32.52 10.64 13.88
CA GLN A 156 33.30 9.55 14.45
C GLN A 156 32.72 9.21 15.83
N LEU A 157 31.93 8.13 15.87
CA LEU A 157 31.28 7.69 17.09
C LEU A 157 32.29 7.08 18.05
N LEU A 158 32.42 7.69 19.23
CA LEU A 158 33.17 7.11 20.33
C LEU A 158 32.30 6.08 21.08
N PRO A 159 32.89 5.00 21.63
CA PRO A 159 32.12 3.94 22.29
C PRO A 159 31.18 4.43 23.40
N HIS A 160 31.58 5.44 24.18
CA HIS A 160 30.75 6.00 25.24
C HIS A 160 29.53 6.74 24.68
N GLN A 161 29.68 7.49 23.57
CA GLN A 161 28.59 8.22 22.94
C GLN A 161 27.52 7.26 22.40
N PHE A 162 27.96 6.15 21.78
CA PHE A 162 27.05 5.11 21.32
C PHE A 162 26.31 4.42 22.47
N TYR A 163 27.03 4.12 23.56
CA TYR A 163 26.44 3.51 24.75
C TYR A 163 25.36 4.41 25.37
N ILE A 164 25.65 5.70 25.53
CA ILE A 164 24.70 6.69 26.07
C ILE A 164 23.48 6.76 25.16
N ALA A 165 23.68 7.03 23.86
CA ALA A 165 22.57 7.15 22.92
C ALA A 165 21.65 5.93 22.96
N LYS A 166 22.21 4.71 22.88
CA LYS A 166 21.47 3.46 22.96
C LYS A 166 20.71 3.33 24.29
N LYS A 167 21.35 3.63 25.42
CA LYS A 167 20.71 3.51 26.74
C LYS A 167 19.58 4.49 26.96
N VAL A 168 19.68 5.69 26.40
CA VAL A 168 18.63 6.69 26.49
C VAL A 168 17.43 6.29 25.64
N THR A 169 17.67 5.79 24.43
CA THR A 169 16.60 5.55 23.46
C THR A 169 15.84 4.24 23.67
N GLU A 170 16.42 3.27 24.39
CA GLU A 170 15.70 2.09 24.89
C GLU A 170 14.58 2.45 25.89
N ARG A 171 14.60 3.67 26.44
CA ARG A 171 13.60 4.11 27.42
C ARG A 171 12.48 4.89 26.73
N HIS A 172 11.25 4.54 27.04
CA HIS A 172 10.10 5.34 26.63
C HIS A 172 10.10 6.70 27.35
N ALA A 173 9.93 7.79 26.60
CA ALA A 173 9.89 9.16 27.12
C ALA A 173 11.08 9.52 28.04
N ALA A 174 12.30 9.21 27.59
CA ALA A 174 13.51 9.38 28.39
C ALA A 174 13.76 10.85 28.80
N ARG A 175 13.98 11.07 30.09
CA ARG A 175 14.44 12.35 30.66
C ARG A 175 15.85 12.15 31.17
N VAL A 176 16.82 12.83 30.56
CA VAL A 176 18.25 12.60 30.82
C VAL A 176 18.99 13.93 30.90
N LEU A 177 19.96 14.00 31.81
CA LEU A 177 20.93 15.09 31.90
C LEU A 177 22.28 14.57 31.39
N LEU A 178 22.76 15.11 30.28
CA LEU A 178 24.11 14.85 29.76
C LEU A 178 25.08 15.81 30.45
N ALA A 179 25.90 15.29 31.37
CA ALA A 179 26.77 16.07 32.24
C ALA A 179 28.25 15.70 32.09
N ASP A 180 28.64 15.13 30.94
CA ASP A 180 30.02 14.78 30.64
C ASP A 180 30.96 15.99 30.64
N GLU A 181 32.25 15.78 30.48
CA GLU A 181 33.21 16.87 30.40
C GLU A 181 32.97 17.77 29.16
N VAL A 182 33.47 19.01 29.23
CA VAL A 182 33.40 19.94 28.10
C VAL A 182 34.24 19.36 26.94
N GLY A 183 33.65 19.33 25.74
CA GLY A 183 34.32 18.77 24.56
C GLY A 183 34.12 17.27 24.33
N LEU A 184 33.47 16.54 25.25
CA LEU A 184 33.29 15.08 25.12
C LEU A 184 32.20 14.65 24.12
N GLY A 185 31.48 15.63 23.54
CA GLY A 185 30.49 15.40 22.49
C GLY A 185 29.04 15.31 22.94
N LYS A 186 28.64 16.02 24.01
CA LYS A 186 27.24 16.11 24.47
C LYS A 186 26.24 16.47 23.35
N THR A 187 26.62 17.37 22.45
CA THR A 187 25.79 17.73 21.28
C THR A 187 25.66 16.57 20.28
N ILE A 188 26.73 15.79 20.09
CA ILE A 188 26.72 14.60 19.24
C ILE A 188 25.79 13.54 19.83
N GLU A 189 25.88 13.29 21.14
CA GLU A 189 25.01 12.37 21.87
C GLU A 189 23.53 12.78 21.77
N ALA A 190 23.23 14.07 22.02
CA ALA A 190 21.88 14.60 21.86
C ALA A 190 21.37 14.42 20.43
N GLY A 191 22.20 14.71 19.43
CA GLY A 191 21.87 14.51 18.02
C GLY A 191 21.61 13.05 17.67
N LEU A 192 22.40 12.10 18.20
CA LEU A 192 22.20 10.67 18.00
C LEU A 192 20.86 10.19 18.58
N ILE A 193 20.53 10.65 19.77
CA ILE A 193 19.26 10.33 20.45
C ILE A 193 18.09 10.82 19.59
N LEU A 194 18.13 12.09 19.16
CA LEU A 194 17.08 12.69 18.33
C LEU A 194 16.95 11.97 16.98
N HIS A 195 18.07 11.76 16.28
CA HIS A 195 18.10 11.11 14.98
C HIS A 195 17.51 9.70 15.04
N GLN A 196 17.84 8.93 16.08
CA GLN A 196 17.28 7.60 16.23
C GLN A 196 15.77 7.64 16.50
N GLN A 197 15.31 8.51 17.42
CA GLN A 197 13.89 8.62 17.78
C GLN A 197 13.03 9.07 16.60
N LEU A 198 13.56 9.95 15.73
CA LEU A 198 12.90 10.36 14.49
C LEU A 198 12.82 9.20 13.50
N LEU A 199 13.92 8.46 13.30
CA LEU A 199 13.96 7.35 12.35
C LEU A 199 13.09 6.16 12.76
N THR A 200 12.92 5.92 14.05
CA THR A 200 12.02 4.87 14.56
C THR A 200 10.56 5.31 14.64
N GLY A 201 10.26 6.58 14.30
CA GLY A 201 8.91 7.15 14.42
C GLY A 201 8.43 7.29 15.87
N ALA A 202 9.34 7.29 16.84
CA ALA A 202 9.00 7.47 18.25
C ALA A 202 8.67 8.93 18.59
N ILE A 203 9.17 9.88 17.80
CA ILE A 203 8.85 11.30 17.88
C ILE A 203 8.67 11.88 16.47
N ASP A 204 7.77 12.87 16.34
CA ASP A 204 7.57 13.61 15.09
C ASP A 204 8.06 15.07 15.17
N ARG A 205 8.25 15.59 16.39
CA ARG A 205 8.58 16.99 16.65
C ARG A 205 9.65 17.11 17.73
N VAL A 206 10.57 18.04 17.53
CA VAL A 206 11.69 18.32 18.44
C VAL A 206 11.74 19.81 18.72
N LEU A 207 11.92 20.17 20.00
CA LEU A 207 12.23 21.54 20.43
C LEU A 207 13.64 21.56 21.01
N ILE A 208 14.52 22.36 20.42
CA ILE A 208 15.86 22.62 20.94
C ILE A 208 15.87 24.05 21.47
N VAL A 209 16.09 24.22 22.77
CA VAL A 209 16.24 25.53 23.40
C VAL A 209 17.72 25.75 23.64
N VAL A 210 18.25 26.82 23.05
CA VAL A 210 19.66 27.15 23.08
C VAL A 210 19.83 28.67 23.27
N PRO A 211 20.89 29.15 23.96
CA PRO A 211 21.21 30.57 24.00
C PRO A 211 21.46 31.13 22.59
N ASP A 212 21.13 32.41 22.38
CA ASP A 212 21.22 33.09 21.08
C ASP A 212 22.60 32.94 20.41
N ALA A 213 23.67 33.01 21.20
CA ALA A 213 25.04 32.88 20.74
C ALA A 213 25.41 31.51 20.12
N LEU A 214 24.62 30.45 20.35
CA LEU A 214 24.94 29.09 19.90
C LEU A 214 23.96 28.57 18.83
N ILE A 215 23.06 29.42 18.30
CA ILE A 215 22.08 29.03 17.27
C ILE A 215 22.75 28.57 15.96
N HIS A 216 23.88 29.19 15.60
CA HIS A 216 24.57 28.95 14.32
C HIS A 216 25.78 28.00 14.43
N GLN A 217 25.98 27.36 15.59
CA GLN A 217 27.07 26.41 15.81
C GLN A 217 26.73 25.03 15.24
#